data_AF-A0A7C3X6L9-F1
#
_entry.id   AF-A0A7C3X6L9-F1
#
_cell.length_a   1.000
_cell.length_b   1.000
_cell.length_c   1.000
_cell.angle_alpha   90.00
_cell.angle_beta   90.00
_cell.angle_gamma   90.00
#
_symmetry.space_group_name_H-M   'P 1'
#
loop_
_entity.id
_entity.type
_entity.pdbx_description
1 polymer ?
#
loop_
_entity_poly.entity_id
_entity_poly.type
_entity_poly.pdbx_seq_one_letter_code
_entity_poly.pdbx_strand_id
1 'polypeptide(L)'
;MSETSPTRPNSTFRLLRERGTVRIVLGAALILAAYYAIGAIKVYRMQQVKWPPLTPDLEGVTVLGLPDKDKPGRPRKYVAIEANHAWQIRRPDDAGVEEDEEDETEERSEYRPAAAVASRAAAGSIVPLEELLKTCPVVLRGEHFRDASMSEDYEPFRDKHYYRVHVKLTDEGRSRYWQYSRDHDDESLVFLVKKEIVTCPKMSHMDTASLTIEPIWIKEDAEKLVRALNGKL
;
A
#
# COMPACT_ATOMS: atom_id res chain seq x y z
N MET A 1 46.22 -7.76 68.48
CA MET A 1 46.46 -8.13 67.07
C MET A 1 45.60 -9.33 66.79
N SER A 2 44.52 -9.16 66.03
CA SER A 2 43.58 -10.23 65.68
C SER A 2 43.60 -10.36 64.16
N GLU A 3 44.17 -11.45 63.67
CA GLU A 3 44.20 -11.80 62.24
C GLU A 3 42.77 -12.13 61.78
N THR A 4 42.28 -11.35 60.81
CA THR A 4 41.04 -11.62 60.10
C THR A 4 41.36 -12.53 58.92
N SER A 5 40.84 -13.76 58.98
CA SER A 5 41.00 -14.77 57.93
C SER A 5 40.16 -14.39 56.70
N PRO A 6 40.71 -14.43 55.47
CA PRO A 6 39.99 -14.03 54.27
C PRO A 6 38.97 -15.10 53.85
N THR A 7 37.69 -14.79 54.00
CA THR A 7 36.58 -15.62 53.50
C THR A 7 36.64 -15.67 51.97
N ARG A 8 37.07 -16.83 51.42
CA ARG A 8 37.06 -17.06 49.97
C ARG A 8 35.62 -16.95 49.43
N PRO A 9 35.36 -16.14 48.39
CA PRO A 9 34.04 -16.05 47.80
C PRO A 9 33.67 -17.36 47.09
N ASN A 10 32.50 -17.91 47.42
CA ASN A 10 31.92 -19.12 46.85
C ASN A 10 31.71 -18.97 45.32
N SER A 11 32.64 -19.49 44.53
CA SER A 11 32.60 -19.52 43.05
C SER A 11 31.46 -20.36 42.47
N THR A 12 30.85 -21.23 43.28
CA THR A 12 29.74 -22.11 42.89
C THR A 12 28.44 -21.36 42.59
N PHE A 13 28.19 -20.21 43.22
CA PHE A 13 26.99 -19.42 42.96
C PHE A 13 26.99 -18.70 41.60
N ARG A 14 28.17 -18.43 41.01
CA ARG A 14 28.27 -17.84 39.65
C ARG A 14 27.92 -18.87 38.57
N LEU A 15 28.39 -20.11 38.71
CA LEU A 15 28.14 -21.19 37.75
C LEU A 15 26.66 -21.65 37.69
N LEU A 16 25.94 -21.62 38.82
CA LEU A 16 24.49 -21.93 38.81
C LEU A 16 23.66 -20.81 38.15
N ARG A 17 24.06 -19.55 38.30
CA ARG A 17 23.35 -18.40 37.70
C ARG A 17 23.50 -18.38 36.18
N GLU A 18 24.67 -18.75 35.66
CA GLU A 18 24.93 -18.83 34.21
C GLU A 18 24.06 -19.86 33.49
N ARG A 19 23.84 -21.04 34.11
CA ARG A 19 23.01 -22.10 33.50
C ARG A 19 21.53 -21.75 33.43
N GLY A 20 21.03 -20.97 34.40
CA GLY A 20 19.65 -20.47 34.39
C GLY A 20 19.42 -19.46 33.27
N THR A 21 20.32 -18.48 33.12
CA THR A 21 20.22 -17.44 32.08
C THR A 21 20.30 -18.02 30.68
N VAL A 22 21.21 -18.97 30.43
CA VAL A 22 21.36 -19.60 29.10
C VAL A 22 20.07 -20.29 28.63
N ARG A 23 19.35 -20.98 29.52
CA ARG A 23 18.08 -21.64 29.17
C ARG A 23 16.98 -20.65 28.81
N ILE A 24 16.90 -19.53 29.53
CA ILE A 24 15.92 -18.47 29.24
C ILE A 24 16.23 -17.82 27.89
N VAL A 25 17.50 -17.51 27.62
CA VAL A 25 17.93 -16.92 26.34
C VAL A 25 17.65 -17.87 25.17
N LEU A 26 17.98 -19.16 25.31
CA LEU A 26 17.66 -20.17 24.29
C LEU A 26 16.15 -20.32 24.05
N GLY A 27 15.36 -20.31 25.12
CA GLY A 27 13.90 -20.36 25.02
C GLY A 27 13.33 -19.15 24.27
N ALA A 28 13.78 -17.94 24.61
CA ALA A 28 13.37 -16.72 23.92
C ALA A 28 13.80 -16.71 22.45
N ALA A 29 15.03 -17.15 22.15
CA ALA A 29 15.54 -17.26 20.78
C ALA A 29 14.72 -18.26 19.94
N LEU A 30 14.33 -19.39 20.51
CA LEU A 30 13.47 -20.37 19.83
C LEU A 30 12.07 -19.81 19.53
N ILE A 31 11.47 -19.08 20.47
CA ILE A 31 10.16 -18.43 20.27
C ILE A 31 10.26 -17.40 19.14
N LEU A 32 11.29 -16.56 19.15
CA LEU A 32 11.52 -15.59 18.08
C LEU A 32 11.74 -16.28 16.72
N ALA A 33 12.58 -17.32 16.66
CA ALA A 33 12.81 -18.07 15.43
C ALA A 33 11.52 -18.71 14.89
N ALA A 34 10.69 -19.29 15.76
CA ALA A 34 9.38 -19.85 15.37
C ALA A 34 8.43 -18.76 14.86
N TYR A 35 8.39 -17.59 15.51
CA TYR A 35 7.59 -16.45 15.06
C TYR A 35 8.00 -15.99 13.65
N TYR A 36 9.31 -15.82 13.40
CA TYR A 36 9.83 -15.47 12.08
C TYR A 36 9.54 -16.55 11.03
N ALA A 37 9.73 -17.83 11.36
CA ALA A 37 9.45 -18.94 10.45
C ALA A 37 7.97 -18.99 10.02
N ILE A 38 7.04 -18.78 10.96
CA ILE A 38 5.60 -18.72 10.66
C ILE A 38 5.29 -17.55 9.72
N GLY A 39 5.88 -16.37 9.95
CA GLY A 39 5.76 -15.22 9.05
C GLY A 39 6.25 -15.52 7.64
N ALA A 40 7.46 -16.10 7.52
CA ALA A 40 8.06 -16.45 6.25
C ALA A 40 7.22 -17.48 5.46
N ILE A 41 6.70 -18.51 6.13
CA ILE A 41 5.83 -19.52 5.50
C ILE A 41 4.55 -18.89 4.96
N LYS A 42 3.94 -17.94 5.69
CA LYS A 42 2.75 -17.23 5.22
C LYS A 42 3.04 -16.43 3.95
N VAL A 43 4.13 -15.65 3.93
CA VAL A 43 4.55 -14.88 2.75
C VAL A 43 4.85 -15.80 1.57
N TYR A 44 5.57 -16.89 1.81
CA TYR A 44 5.88 -17.88 0.79
C TYR A 44 4.63 -18.52 0.19
N ARG A 45 3.63 -18.87 1.02
CA ARG A 45 2.35 -19.36 0.52
C ARG A 45 1.62 -18.32 -0.33
N MET A 46 1.61 -17.05 0.11
CA MET A 46 1.01 -15.96 -0.67
C MET A 46 1.69 -15.76 -2.03
N GLN A 47 2.98 -16.09 -2.17
CA GLN A 47 3.73 -16.03 -3.44
C GLN A 47 3.40 -17.16 -4.40
N GLN A 48 3.10 -18.36 -3.88
CA GLN A 48 2.95 -19.55 -4.71
C GLN A 48 1.58 -19.68 -5.35
N VAL A 49 0.54 -19.05 -4.80
CA VAL A 49 -0.81 -19.18 -5.34
C VAL A 49 -0.94 -18.34 -6.61
N LYS A 50 -1.13 -19.00 -7.75
CA LYS A 50 -1.47 -18.32 -9.00
C LYS A 50 -2.98 -18.13 -9.06
N TRP A 51 -3.41 -16.90 -8.84
CA TRP A 51 -4.82 -16.56 -8.91
C TRP A 51 -5.26 -16.32 -10.36
N PRO A 52 -6.46 -16.75 -10.76
CA PRO A 52 -6.99 -16.42 -12.08
C PRO A 52 -7.22 -14.90 -12.22
N PRO A 53 -7.13 -14.35 -13.44
CA PRO A 53 -7.44 -12.94 -13.67
C PRO A 53 -8.91 -12.66 -13.31
N LEU A 54 -9.15 -11.49 -12.73
CA LEU A 54 -10.49 -11.06 -12.30
C LEU A 54 -11.21 -10.34 -13.43
N THR A 55 -12.51 -10.58 -13.54
CA THR A 55 -13.41 -9.76 -14.37
C THR A 55 -14.00 -8.64 -13.52
N PRO A 56 -14.15 -7.42 -14.08
CA PRO A 56 -14.72 -6.30 -13.34
C PRO A 56 -16.17 -6.59 -12.96
N ASP A 57 -16.52 -6.29 -11.71
CA ASP A 57 -17.88 -6.31 -11.19
C ASP A 57 -18.45 -4.89 -11.21
N LEU A 58 -19.38 -4.64 -12.13
CA LEU A 58 -19.93 -3.32 -12.38
C LEU A 58 -21.07 -2.94 -11.42
N GLU A 59 -21.66 -3.92 -10.75
CA GLU A 59 -22.75 -3.72 -9.79
C GLU A 59 -22.22 -3.61 -8.35
N GLY A 60 -21.04 -4.16 -8.10
CA GLY A 60 -20.36 -4.15 -6.81
C GLY A 60 -19.20 -3.16 -6.71
N VAL A 61 -18.16 -3.63 -6.01
CA VAL A 61 -16.87 -2.93 -5.87
C VAL A 61 -15.86 -3.57 -6.79
N THR A 62 -15.19 -2.75 -7.59
CA THR A 62 -14.05 -3.15 -8.43
C THR A 62 -12.87 -2.24 -8.13
N VAL A 63 -11.69 -2.82 -7.90
CA VAL A 63 -10.45 -2.06 -7.73
C VAL A 63 -9.54 -2.31 -8.92
N LEU A 64 -9.19 -1.25 -9.64
CA LEU A 64 -8.28 -1.29 -10.77
C LEU A 64 -6.89 -0.81 -10.35
N GLY A 65 -5.86 -1.42 -10.91
CA GLY A 65 -4.50 -0.92 -10.80
C GLY A 65 -4.21 0.10 -11.90
N LEU A 66 -3.81 1.31 -11.54
CA LEU A 66 -3.56 2.40 -12.48
C LEU A 66 -2.06 2.57 -12.71
N PRO A 67 -1.54 2.30 -13.92
CA PRO A 67 -0.13 2.55 -14.23
C PRO A 67 0.13 4.04 -14.41
N ASP A 68 0.30 4.76 -13.30
CA ASP A 68 0.47 6.22 -13.24
C ASP A 68 1.88 6.69 -12.89
N LYS A 69 2.81 5.73 -12.76
CA LYS A 69 4.22 5.98 -12.46
C LYS A 69 5.13 5.55 -13.60
N ASP A 70 6.16 6.36 -13.85
CA ASP A 70 7.21 6.02 -14.81
C ASP A 70 8.13 4.95 -14.24
N LYS A 71 8.37 3.91 -15.04
CA LYS A 71 9.30 2.81 -14.72
C LYS A 71 10.22 2.55 -15.91
N PRO A 72 11.42 2.00 -15.68
CA PRO A 72 12.30 1.60 -16.78
C PRO A 72 11.58 0.67 -17.76
N GLY A 73 11.41 1.12 -19.01
CA GLY A 73 10.70 0.38 -20.06
C GLY A 73 9.16 0.36 -19.96
N ARG A 74 8.57 1.08 -19.00
CA ARG A 74 7.12 1.25 -18.86
C ARG A 74 6.81 2.71 -18.48
N PRO A 75 6.62 3.61 -19.46
CA PRO A 75 6.20 4.97 -19.17
C PRO A 75 4.80 4.96 -18.51
N ARG A 76 4.53 5.96 -17.67
CA ARG A 76 3.20 6.16 -17.10
C ARG A 76 2.19 6.34 -18.22
N LYS A 77 1.03 5.70 -18.08
CA LYS A 77 -0.03 5.76 -19.10
C LYS A 77 -1.17 6.68 -18.70
N TYR A 78 -1.37 6.84 -17.39
CA TYR A 78 -2.49 7.58 -16.82
C TYR A 78 -2.02 8.46 -15.67
N VAL A 79 -2.85 9.41 -15.27
CA VAL A 79 -2.66 10.19 -14.05
C VAL A 79 -4.01 10.32 -13.35
N ALA A 80 -4.07 9.98 -12.06
CA ALA A 80 -5.23 10.26 -11.22
C ALA A 80 -5.14 11.69 -10.66
N ILE A 81 -6.16 12.51 -10.90
CA ILE A 81 -6.21 13.88 -10.42
C ILE A 81 -7.52 14.07 -9.67
N GLU A 82 -7.41 14.61 -8.46
CA GLU A 82 -8.56 15.06 -7.70
C GLU A 82 -8.87 16.53 -8.07
N ALA A 83 -10.04 16.78 -8.65
CA ALA A 83 -10.51 18.11 -9.01
C ALA A 83 -11.91 18.34 -8.46
N ASN A 84 -12.08 19.39 -7.64
CA ASN A 84 -13.36 19.70 -6.98
C ASN A 84 -13.94 18.50 -6.21
N HIS A 85 -13.10 17.76 -5.49
CA HIS A 85 -13.47 16.55 -4.75
C HIS A 85 -13.99 15.39 -5.61
N ALA A 86 -13.82 15.45 -6.93
CA ALA A 86 -14.10 14.34 -7.83
C ALA A 86 -12.78 13.84 -8.45
N TRP A 87 -12.62 12.53 -8.50
CA TRP A 87 -11.47 11.90 -9.15
C TRP A 87 -11.67 11.82 -10.65
N GLN A 88 -10.67 12.28 -11.39
CA GLN A 88 -10.61 12.17 -12.85
C GLN A 88 -9.33 11.45 -13.23
N ILE A 89 -9.46 10.45 -14.10
CA ILE A 89 -8.30 9.81 -14.70
C ILE A 89 -8.04 10.45 -16.05
N ARG A 90 -6.80 10.89 -16.25
CA ARG A 90 -6.37 11.54 -17.48
C ARG A 90 -5.27 10.75 -18.14
N ARG A 91 -5.23 10.81 -19.46
CA ARG A 91 -4.04 10.45 -20.22
C ARG A 91 -3.17 11.71 -20.25
N PRO A 92 -1.89 11.65 -19.81
CA PRO A 92 -1.01 12.79 -20.01
C PRO A 92 -0.98 13.09 -21.51
N ASP A 93 -1.21 14.36 -21.89
CA ASP A 93 -0.91 14.79 -23.24
C ASP A 93 0.61 14.65 -23.36
N ASP A 94 1.10 13.68 -24.12
CA ASP A 94 2.53 13.45 -24.23
C ASP A 94 3.23 14.76 -24.64
N ALA A 95 3.89 15.42 -23.69
CA ALA A 95 5.04 16.24 -24.01
C ALA A 95 5.99 15.27 -24.70
N GLY A 96 6.33 15.58 -25.95
CA GLY A 96 6.91 14.66 -26.90
C GLY A 96 8.02 13.80 -26.31
N VAL A 97 8.22 12.65 -26.95
CA VAL A 97 9.53 12.05 -27.17
C VAL A 97 10.61 13.07 -26.79
N GLU A 98 11.18 12.95 -25.58
CA GLU A 98 12.53 13.46 -25.37
C GLU A 98 13.33 12.57 -26.30
N GLU A 99 13.42 12.98 -27.58
CA GLU A 99 14.37 12.42 -28.51
C GLU A 99 15.69 12.54 -27.79
N ASP A 100 16.39 11.42 -27.68
CA ASP A 100 17.74 11.33 -27.15
C ASP A 100 18.62 12.33 -27.93
N GLU A 101 18.68 13.59 -27.48
CA GLU A 101 19.81 14.46 -27.73
C GLU A 101 20.94 13.91 -26.86
N GLU A 102 21.65 12.94 -27.45
CA GLU A 102 23.05 12.71 -27.14
C GLU A 102 23.78 14.06 -27.27
N ASP A 103 23.92 14.80 -26.18
CA ASP A 103 25.04 15.71 -26.03
C ASP A 103 25.48 15.87 -24.58
N GLU A 104 26.78 15.92 -24.43
CA GLU A 104 27.54 15.64 -23.23
C GLU A 104 27.37 16.70 -22.12
N THR A 105 27.63 16.26 -20.87
CA THR A 105 28.11 17.07 -19.73
C THR A 105 27.15 18.12 -19.13
N GLU A 106 26.59 17.82 -17.96
CA GLU A 106 26.98 18.45 -16.67
C GLU A 106 26.03 17.99 -15.54
N GLU A 107 26.61 17.68 -14.39
CA GLU A 107 25.92 17.41 -13.13
C GLU A 107 25.02 18.59 -12.71
N ARG A 108 23.75 18.56 -13.09
CA ARG A 108 22.74 19.47 -12.57
C ARG A 108 21.60 18.63 -12.00
N SER A 109 21.47 18.65 -10.68
CA SER A 109 20.40 17.96 -9.96
C SER A 109 19.04 18.32 -10.57
N GLU A 110 18.40 17.37 -11.25
CA GLU A 110 17.00 17.49 -11.71
C GLU A 110 16.06 17.46 -10.52
N TYR A 111 16.00 18.56 -9.79
CA TYR A 111 14.83 18.88 -8.98
C TYR A 111 13.76 19.41 -9.94
N ARG A 112 12.99 18.51 -10.57
CA ARG A 112 11.73 18.90 -11.22
C ARG A 112 10.72 19.24 -10.12
N PRO A 113 10.32 20.52 -9.93
CA PRO A 113 9.40 20.87 -8.86
C PRO A 113 8.06 20.16 -9.09
N ALA A 114 7.51 19.54 -8.03
CA ALA A 114 6.24 18.81 -8.08
C ALA A 114 5.09 19.63 -8.71
N ALA A 115 5.14 20.96 -8.57
CA ALA A 115 4.19 21.89 -9.18
C ALA A 115 4.19 21.86 -10.72
N ALA A 116 5.35 21.73 -11.37
CA ALA A 116 5.44 21.66 -12.84
C ALA A 116 4.92 20.32 -13.40
N VAL A 117 5.06 19.24 -12.62
CA VAL A 117 4.48 17.94 -12.94
C VAL A 117 2.96 17.98 -12.78
N ALA A 118 2.45 18.62 -11.73
CA ALA A 118 1.02 18.79 -11.49
C ALA A 118 0.33 19.66 -12.56
N SER A 119 0.98 20.75 -13.01
CA SER A 119 0.43 21.61 -14.06
C SER A 119 0.38 20.93 -15.43
N ARG A 120 1.37 20.07 -15.75
CA ARG A 120 1.34 19.24 -16.97
C ARG A 120 0.34 18.09 -16.85
N ALA A 121 0.21 17.46 -15.68
CA ALA A 121 -0.80 16.43 -15.45
C ALA A 121 -2.24 16.97 -15.63
N ALA A 122 -2.49 18.22 -15.26
CA ALA A 122 -3.77 18.90 -15.52
C ALA A 122 -4.02 19.16 -17.02
N ALA A 123 -3.02 19.09 -17.89
CA ALA A 123 -3.14 19.11 -19.34
C ALA A 123 -3.15 17.66 -19.86
N GLY A 124 -4.36 17.12 -20.00
CA GLY A 124 -4.56 15.74 -20.40
C GLY A 124 -6.01 15.50 -20.77
N SER A 125 -6.23 14.65 -21.77
CA SER A 125 -7.57 14.17 -22.11
C SER A 125 -8.14 13.27 -21.01
N ILE A 126 -9.43 13.46 -20.69
CA ILE A 126 -10.15 12.61 -19.73
C ILE A 126 -10.34 11.23 -20.34
N VAL A 127 -9.99 10.19 -19.59
CA VAL A 127 -10.10 8.80 -20.02
C VAL A 127 -11.47 8.26 -19.61
N PRO A 128 -12.28 7.74 -20.55
CA PRO A 128 -13.57 7.16 -20.22
C PRO A 128 -13.40 5.86 -19.43
N LEU A 129 -14.36 5.58 -18.56
CA LEU A 129 -14.32 4.41 -17.68
C LEU A 129 -14.20 3.09 -18.45
N GLU A 130 -14.85 2.99 -19.61
CA GLU A 130 -14.84 1.80 -20.45
C GLU A 130 -13.44 1.49 -20.98
N GLU A 131 -12.60 2.51 -21.19
CA GLU A 131 -11.21 2.31 -21.53
C GLU A 131 -10.45 1.75 -20.33
N LEU A 132 -10.61 2.35 -19.15
CA LEU A 132 -9.95 1.90 -17.93
C LEU A 132 -10.28 0.42 -17.62
N LEU A 133 -11.56 0.03 -17.76
CA LEU A 133 -12.00 -1.35 -17.54
C LEU A 133 -11.41 -2.35 -18.55
N LYS A 134 -10.99 -1.90 -19.73
CA LYS A 134 -10.35 -2.73 -20.76
C LYS A 134 -8.83 -2.79 -20.61
N THR A 135 -8.21 -1.69 -20.20
CA THR A 135 -6.75 -1.54 -20.20
C THR A 135 -6.11 -1.80 -18.85
N CYS A 136 -6.79 -1.47 -17.75
CA CYS A 136 -6.25 -1.58 -16.41
C CYS A 136 -6.59 -2.95 -15.81
N PRO A 137 -5.63 -3.60 -15.15
CA PRO A 137 -5.89 -4.88 -14.48
C PRO A 137 -6.83 -4.70 -13.30
N VAL A 138 -7.78 -5.63 -13.14
CA VAL A 138 -8.61 -5.73 -11.94
C VAL A 138 -7.80 -6.41 -10.85
N VAL A 139 -7.51 -5.68 -9.77
CA VAL A 139 -6.68 -6.14 -8.65
C VAL A 139 -7.53 -6.82 -7.59
N LEU A 140 -8.64 -6.18 -7.21
CA LEU A 140 -9.58 -6.67 -6.18
C LEU A 140 -11.03 -6.45 -6.61
N ARG A 141 -11.93 -7.15 -5.92
CA ARG A 141 -13.40 -7.08 -6.04
C ARG A 141 -14.03 -7.08 -4.66
N GLY A 142 -15.33 -6.78 -4.58
CA GLY A 142 -16.12 -6.82 -3.34
C GLY A 142 -15.86 -8.05 -2.46
N GLU A 143 -15.81 -9.25 -3.04
CA GLU A 143 -15.59 -10.52 -2.31
C GLU A 143 -14.21 -10.64 -1.62
N HIS A 144 -13.25 -9.80 -2.01
CA HIS A 144 -11.89 -9.80 -1.46
C HIS A 144 -11.78 -8.95 -0.19
N PHE A 145 -12.86 -8.29 0.20
CA PHE A 145 -12.97 -7.47 1.40
C PHE A 145 -13.75 -8.22 2.47
N ARG A 146 -13.23 -8.18 3.70
CA ARG A 146 -13.84 -8.86 4.85
C ARG A 146 -14.67 -7.91 5.70
N ASP A 147 -14.16 -6.69 5.88
CA ASP A 147 -14.70 -5.70 6.80
C ASP A 147 -14.14 -4.32 6.42
N ALA A 148 -14.92 -3.28 6.63
CA ALA A 148 -14.50 -1.90 6.42
C ALA A 148 -15.08 -0.99 7.51
N SER A 149 -14.26 -0.09 8.02
CA SER A 149 -14.65 0.95 8.97
C SER A 149 -14.12 2.31 8.54
N MET A 150 -14.75 3.38 9.02
CA MET A 150 -14.32 4.75 8.76
C MET A 150 -13.90 5.42 10.07
N SER A 151 -12.86 6.24 10.00
CA SER A 151 -12.51 7.20 11.04
C SER A 151 -12.42 8.59 10.44
N GLU A 152 -12.81 9.59 11.22
CA GLU A 152 -12.64 11.00 10.87
C GLU A 152 -11.33 11.53 11.46
N ASP A 153 -10.64 12.36 10.69
CA ASP A 153 -9.40 13.01 11.09
C ASP A 153 -9.39 14.46 10.58
N TYR A 154 -8.43 15.25 11.04
CA TYR A 154 -8.35 16.68 10.78
C TYR A 154 -6.94 17.05 10.32
N GLU A 155 -6.84 17.81 9.21
CA GLU A 155 -5.58 18.33 8.71
C GLU A 155 -5.41 19.80 9.15
N PRO A 156 -4.55 20.10 10.14
CA PRO A 156 -4.46 21.44 10.73
C PRO A 156 -3.98 22.52 9.76
N PHE A 157 -3.12 22.15 8.81
CA PHE A 157 -2.54 23.12 7.87
C PHE A 157 -3.53 23.58 6.79
N ARG A 158 -4.56 22.78 6.51
CA ARG A 158 -5.59 23.11 5.52
C ARG A 158 -6.92 23.51 6.16
N ASP A 159 -7.01 23.38 7.47
CA ASP A 159 -8.25 23.54 8.24
C ASP A 159 -9.41 22.74 7.64
N LYS A 160 -9.14 21.47 7.33
CA LYS A 160 -10.09 20.58 6.66
C LYS A 160 -10.16 19.23 7.36
N HIS A 161 -11.38 18.75 7.55
CA HIS A 161 -11.65 17.37 7.93
C HIS A 161 -11.44 16.46 6.72
N TYR A 162 -10.93 15.26 6.98
CA TYR A 162 -10.88 14.18 6.00
C TYR A 162 -11.23 12.86 6.69
N TYR A 163 -11.62 11.90 5.87
CA TYR A 163 -12.04 10.59 6.31
C TYR A 163 -10.99 9.58 5.86
N ARG A 164 -10.68 8.65 6.76
CA ARG A 164 -9.85 7.47 6.49
C ARG A 164 -10.75 6.25 6.51
N VAL A 165 -10.64 5.41 5.49
CA VAL A 165 -11.36 4.14 5.43
C VAL A 165 -10.38 3.00 5.69
N HIS A 166 -10.57 2.28 6.78
CA HIS A 166 -9.78 1.12 7.16
C HIS A 166 -10.44 -0.13 6.64
N VAL A 167 -9.74 -0.89 5.81
CA VAL A 167 -10.27 -2.04 5.11
C VAL A 167 -9.48 -3.28 5.49
N LYS A 168 -10.18 -4.37 5.83
CA LYS A 168 -9.57 -5.69 6.06
C LYS A 168 -9.81 -6.57 4.84
N LEU A 169 -8.76 -7.20 4.35
CA LEU A 169 -8.82 -8.09 3.19
C LEU A 169 -9.01 -9.56 3.61
N THR A 170 -9.63 -10.36 2.74
CA THR A 170 -9.66 -11.83 2.86
C THR A 170 -8.29 -12.41 2.51
N ASP A 171 -7.98 -13.65 2.90
CA ASP A 171 -6.67 -14.25 2.60
C ASP A 171 -6.33 -14.25 1.09
N GLU A 172 -7.33 -14.44 0.22
CA GLU A 172 -7.18 -14.28 -1.23
C GLU A 172 -6.91 -12.81 -1.61
N GLY A 173 -7.71 -11.87 -1.10
CA GLY A 173 -7.51 -10.43 -1.35
C GLY A 173 -6.12 -9.95 -0.95
N ARG A 174 -5.64 -10.40 0.21
CA ARG A 174 -4.28 -10.12 0.72
C ARG A 174 -3.21 -10.64 -0.23
N SER A 175 -3.36 -11.89 -0.69
CA SER A 175 -2.41 -12.51 -1.61
C SER A 175 -2.39 -11.81 -2.96
N ARG A 176 -3.55 -11.48 -3.54
CA ARG A 176 -3.67 -10.73 -4.80
C ARG A 176 -3.06 -9.33 -4.70
N TYR A 177 -3.43 -8.58 -3.66
CA TYR A 177 -2.88 -7.25 -3.41
C TYR A 177 -1.36 -7.27 -3.21
N TRP A 178 -0.84 -8.24 -2.44
CA TRP A 178 0.60 -8.38 -2.24
C TRP A 178 1.35 -8.71 -3.55
N GLN A 179 0.81 -9.63 -4.37
CA GLN A 179 1.41 -9.98 -5.66
C GLN A 179 1.42 -8.79 -6.62
N TYR A 180 0.32 -8.03 -6.68
CA TYR A 180 0.23 -6.88 -7.55
C TYR A 180 1.13 -5.73 -7.08
N SER A 181 1.08 -5.39 -5.78
CA SER A 181 1.83 -4.25 -5.21
C SER A 181 3.34 -4.40 -5.33
N ARG A 182 3.88 -5.62 -5.35
CA ARG A 182 5.33 -5.86 -5.46
C ARG A 182 5.95 -5.17 -6.68
N ASP A 183 5.26 -5.21 -7.81
CA ASP A 183 5.76 -4.66 -9.08
C ASP A 183 5.09 -3.32 -9.42
N HIS A 184 4.17 -2.83 -8.57
CA HIS A 184 3.31 -1.65 -8.77
C HIS A 184 3.33 -0.69 -7.56
N ASP A 185 4.35 -0.75 -6.70
CA ASP A 185 4.44 0.10 -5.52
C ASP A 185 4.41 1.60 -5.87
N ASP A 186 3.72 2.39 -5.04
CA ASP A 186 3.47 3.83 -5.23
C ASP A 186 2.65 4.19 -6.49
N GLU A 187 2.06 3.21 -7.18
CA GLU A 187 1.01 3.44 -8.19
C GLU A 187 -0.37 3.61 -7.53
N SER A 188 -1.29 4.29 -8.21
CA SER A 188 -2.66 4.47 -7.72
C SER A 188 -3.55 3.24 -7.95
N LEU A 189 -4.47 3.01 -7.00
CA LEU A 189 -5.58 2.07 -7.13
C LEU A 189 -6.87 2.85 -7.34
N VAL A 190 -7.64 2.52 -8.38
CA VAL A 190 -8.93 3.17 -8.65
C VAL A 190 -10.04 2.33 -8.03
N PHE A 191 -10.72 2.88 -7.04
CA PHE A 191 -11.88 2.25 -6.41
C PHE A 191 -13.16 2.65 -7.14
N LEU A 192 -13.78 1.67 -7.78
CA LEU A 192 -15.07 1.78 -8.45
C LEU A 192 -16.16 1.20 -7.57
N VAL A 193 -17.24 1.96 -7.37
CA VAL A 193 -18.49 1.48 -6.75
C VAL A 193 -19.62 1.75 -7.72
N LYS A 194 -20.30 0.71 -8.22
CA LYS A 194 -21.40 0.84 -9.20
C LYS A 194 -21.02 1.72 -10.42
N LYS A 195 -19.83 1.48 -10.99
CA LYS A 195 -19.23 2.24 -12.12
C LYS A 195 -18.82 3.69 -11.82
N GLU A 196 -18.80 4.11 -10.56
CA GLU A 196 -18.38 5.46 -10.19
C GLU A 196 -17.01 5.40 -9.49
N ILE A 197 -16.10 6.30 -9.88
CA ILE A 197 -14.79 6.43 -9.22
C ILE A 197 -14.99 7.16 -7.91
N VAL A 198 -14.76 6.46 -6.80
CA VAL A 198 -14.91 7.03 -5.45
C VAL A 198 -13.58 7.59 -4.95
N THR A 199 -12.48 6.86 -5.16
CA THR A 199 -11.17 7.27 -4.65
C THR A 199 -10.02 6.59 -5.40
N CYS A 200 -8.86 7.26 -5.42
CA CYS A 200 -7.65 6.80 -6.09
C CYS A 200 -6.42 6.74 -5.16
N PRO A 201 -6.46 6.01 -4.03
CA PRO A 201 -5.35 5.96 -3.09
C PRO A 201 -4.09 5.39 -3.75
N LYS A 202 -2.93 5.82 -3.25
CA LYS A 202 -1.65 5.21 -3.61
C LYS A 202 -1.48 3.88 -2.89
N MET A 203 -0.93 2.92 -3.61
CA MET A 203 -0.62 1.61 -3.07
C MET A 203 0.64 1.65 -2.22
N SER A 204 0.63 0.87 -1.13
CA SER A 204 1.80 0.65 -0.28
C SER A 204 2.03 -0.85 -0.12
N HIS A 205 3.26 -1.30 -0.41
CA HIS A 205 3.63 -2.71 -0.35
C HIS A 205 3.70 -3.31 1.08
N MET A 206 3.84 -2.48 2.12
CA MET A 206 4.25 -2.96 3.45
C MET A 206 3.14 -3.57 4.33
N ASP A 207 1.87 -3.17 4.19
CA ASP A 207 0.76 -3.77 4.93
C ASP A 207 -0.18 -4.51 3.99
N THR A 208 -0.27 -5.83 4.19
CA THR A 208 -1.12 -6.71 3.39
C THR A 208 -2.39 -7.10 4.10
N ALA A 209 -2.49 -6.90 5.41
CA ALA A 209 -3.64 -7.36 6.19
C ALA A 209 -4.74 -6.30 6.24
N SER A 210 -4.32 -5.05 6.34
CA SER A 210 -5.17 -3.88 6.30
C SER A 210 -4.73 -2.95 5.18
N LEU A 211 -5.71 -2.32 4.54
CA LEU A 211 -5.50 -1.19 3.63
C LEU A 211 -6.19 0.02 4.27
N THR A 212 -5.43 1.10 4.46
CA THR A 212 -6.00 2.40 4.84
C THR A 212 -6.10 3.25 3.59
N ILE A 213 -7.31 3.67 3.28
CA ILE A 213 -7.61 4.53 2.14
C ILE A 213 -7.75 5.95 2.67
N GLU A 214 -6.82 6.81 2.29
CA GLU A 214 -6.77 8.20 2.72
C GLU A 214 -6.00 9.08 1.71
N PRO A 215 -6.28 10.39 1.68
CA PRO A 215 -7.43 11.06 2.31
C PRO A 215 -8.71 10.94 1.45
N ILE A 216 -9.89 10.87 2.09
CA ILE A 216 -11.19 11.06 1.42
C ILE A 216 -11.83 12.31 2.00
N TRP A 217 -12.12 13.32 1.17
CA TRP A 217 -12.62 14.62 1.65
C TRP A 217 -14.14 14.67 1.82
N ILE A 218 -14.88 13.86 1.05
CA ILE A 218 -16.34 13.80 1.09
C ILE A 218 -16.77 12.65 2.01
N LYS A 219 -17.58 12.96 3.02
CA LYS A 219 -18.07 11.97 3.99
C LYS A 219 -18.97 10.93 3.31
N GLU A 220 -19.83 11.38 2.42
CA GLU A 220 -20.77 10.56 1.67
C GLU A 220 -20.05 9.50 0.85
N ASP A 221 -18.91 9.84 0.24
CA ASP A 221 -18.08 8.92 -0.54
C ASP A 221 -17.39 7.88 0.35
N ALA A 222 -16.88 8.30 1.51
CA ALA A 222 -16.30 7.39 2.49
C ALA A 222 -17.36 6.42 3.05
N GLU A 223 -18.56 6.91 3.38
CA GLU A 223 -19.67 6.07 3.83
C GLU A 223 -20.16 5.11 2.73
N LYS A 224 -20.27 5.59 1.49
CA LYS A 224 -20.63 4.79 0.32
C LYS A 224 -19.62 3.66 0.12
N LEU A 225 -18.33 3.96 0.21
CA LEU A 225 -17.26 2.96 0.11
C LEU A 225 -17.36 1.93 1.25
N VAL A 226 -17.52 2.35 2.50
CA VAL A 226 -17.66 1.43 3.64
C VAL A 226 -18.89 0.52 3.51
N ARG A 227 -20.04 1.07 3.09
CA ARG A 227 -21.24 0.27 2.85
C ARG A 227 -21.00 -0.75 1.73
N ALA A 228 -20.34 -0.32 0.66
CA ALA A 228 -20.02 -1.18 -0.48
C ALA A 228 -19.08 -2.33 -0.14
N LEU A 229 -18.00 -2.05 0.60
CA LEU A 229 -17.02 -3.05 1.02
C LEU A 229 -17.58 -4.04 2.04
N ASN A 230 -18.57 -3.64 2.83
CA ASN A 230 -19.27 -4.52 3.78
C ASN A 230 -20.41 -5.34 3.14
N GLY A 231 -20.58 -5.29 1.81
CA GLY A 231 -21.64 -6.01 1.10
C GLY A 231 -23.06 -5.46 1.32
N LYS A 232 -23.19 -4.20 1.73
CA LYS A 232 -24.46 -3.52 2.00
C LYS A 232 -24.79 -2.49 0.89
N LEU A 233 -24.82 -2.94 -0.37
CA LEU A 233 -25.12 -2.13 -1.56
C LEU A 233 -26.59 -2.08 -1.94
#